data_AF-A0A2J8K5R0-F1
#
_entry.id   AF-A0A2J8K5R0-F1
#
_cell.length_a   1.000
_cell.length_b   1.000
_cell.length_c   1.000
_cell.angle_alpha   90.00
_cell.angle_beta   90.00
_cell.angle_gamma   90.00
#
_symmetry.space_group_name_H-M   'P 1'
#
loop_
_entity.id
_entity.type
_entity.pdbx_description
1 polymer ?
#
loop_
_entity_poly.entity_id
_entity_poly.type
_entity_poly.pdbx_seq_one_letter_code
_entity_poly.pdbx_strand_id
1 'polypeptide(L)'
;MANNYKKIVLLKGLEVINDYHFRIVKSLLSNDLKLNPKMKEEYDKIQIADLMEEKFPGDAGLGKLIEFFKEIPTLGDLAETLKREKLKVANKIESIPVKGIIPSKKTKQKEVDPATPASTPSNRLTAKGAEETLGPQKRKKPSEEETGTK
;
A
#
# COMPACT_ATOMS: atom_id res chain seq x y z
N MET A 1 -20.39 2.39 10.65
CA MET A 1 -19.70 2.58 9.36
C MET A 1 -19.48 1.20 8.76
N ALA A 2 -19.81 0.96 7.48
CA ALA A 2 -19.66 -0.38 6.91
C ALA A 2 -18.17 -0.73 6.72
N ASN A 3 -17.70 -1.87 7.26
CA ASN A 3 -16.30 -2.25 7.19
C ASN A 3 -15.87 -2.55 5.75
N ASN A 4 -14.83 -1.87 5.27
CA ASN A 4 -14.29 -2.08 3.92
C ASN A 4 -13.71 -3.50 3.75
N TYR A 5 -13.18 -4.11 4.81
CA TYR A 5 -12.65 -5.46 4.75
C TYR A 5 -13.77 -6.51 4.64
N LYS A 6 -14.90 -6.35 5.34
CA LYS A 6 -16.09 -7.21 5.18
C LYS A 6 -16.60 -7.22 3.75
N LYS A 7 -16.64 -6.06 3.08
CA LYS A 7 -17.01 -5.96 1.66
C LYS A 7 -16.08 -6.76 0.75
N ILE A 8 -14.79 -6.84 1.08
CA ILE A 8 -13.81 -7.67 0.34
C ILE A 8 -14.02 -9.15 0.66
N VAL A 9 -14.18 -9.51 1.94
CA VAL A 9 -14.44 -10.89 2.41
C VAL A 9 -15.67 -11.48 1.73
N LEU A 10 -16.78 -10.75 1.68
CA LEU A 10 -17.99 -11.18 0.98
C LEU A 10 -17.79 -11.16 -0.55
N LEU A 11 -17.69 -9.97 -1.16
CA LEU A 11 -17.83 -9.80 -2.62
C LEU A 11 -16.63 -10.30 -3.44
N LYS A 12 -15.46 -10.48 -2.82
CA LYS A 12 -14.23 -10.93 -3.50
C LYS A 12 -13.63 -12.20 -2.89
N GLY A 13 -14.22 -12.72 -1.82
CA GLY A 13 -13.80 -13.94 -1.15
C GLY A 13 -14.87 -15.02 -1.24
N LEU A 14 -15.87 -14.93 -0.36
CA LEU A 14 -16.92 -15.94 -0.19
C LEU A 14 -17.89 -16.01 -1.38
N GLU A 15 -18.19 -14.89 -2.03
CA GLU A 15 -19.13 -14.87 -3.17
C GLU A 15 -18.56 -15.58 -4.39
N VAL A 16 -17.28 -15.34 -4.70
CA VAL A 16 -16.59 -15.84 -5.89
C VAL A 16 -16.36 -17.37 -5.86
N ILE A 17 -16.38 -18.00 -4.68
CA ILE A 17 -16.16 -19.44 -4.53
C ILE A 17 -17.45 -20.26 -4.66
N ASN A 18 -17.32 -21.46 -5.21
CA ASN A 18 -18.41 -22.45 -5.29
C ASN A 18 -18.71 -23.08 -3.91
N ASP A 19 -19.83 -23.80 -3.81
CA ASP A 19 -20.32 -24.36 -2.54
C ASP A 19 -19.41 -25.43 -1.95
N TYR A 20 -18.67 -26.16 -2.79
CA TYR A 20 -17.68 -27.15 -2.33
C TYR A 20 -16.51 -26.46 -1.61
N HIS A 21 -15.92 -25.43 -2.22
CA HIS A 21 -14.89 -24.60 -1.59
C HIS A 21 -15.45 -23.86 -0.37
N PHE A 22 -16.67 -23.32 -0.44
CA PHE A 22 -17.31 -22.66 0.71
C PHE A 22 -17.55 -23.62 1.88
N ARG A 23 -17.89 -24.89 1.62
CA ARG A 23 -18.00 -25.93 2.68
C ARG A 23 -16.65 -26.25 3.31
N ILE A 24 -15.56 -26.30 2.54
CA ILE A 24 -14.18 -26.43 3.09
C ILE A 24 -13.88 -25.22 3.99
N VAL A 25 -14.14 -24.00 3.50
CA VAL A 25 -13.87 -22.75 4.24
C VAL A 25 -14.72 -22.65 5.52
N LYS A 26 -16.01 -23.02 5.49
CA LYS A 26 -16.86 -23.16 6.70
C LYS A 26 -16.30 -24.20 7.68
N SER A 27 -15.66 -25.27 7.19
CA SER A 27 -15.02 -26.26 8.06
C SER A 27 -13.76 -25.71 8.74
N LEU A 28 -12.86 -25.06 7.98
CA LEU A 28 -11.63 -24.46 8.49
C LEU A 28 -11.92 -23.35 9.52
N LEU A 29 -12.85 -22.44 9.19
CA LEU A 29 -13.31 -21.37 10.09
C LEU A 29 -14.09 -21.87 11.33
N SER A 30 -14.44 -23.16 11.41
CA SER A 30 -15.44 -23.59 12.40
C SER A 30 -14.98 -23.52 13.86
N ASN A 31 -13.68 -23.59 14.12
CA ASN A 31 -13.12 -23.36 15.46
C ASN A 31 -13.07 -21.87 15.80
N ASP A 32 -12.56 -21.04 14.87
CA ASP A 32 -12.43 -19.59 15.03
C ASP A 32 -13.79 -18.91 15.25
N LEU A 33 -14.79 -19.27 14.43
CA LEU A 33 -16.15 -18.73 14.49
C LEU A 33 -17.08 -19.49 15.44
N LYS A 34 -16.60 -20.58 16.06
CA LYS A 34 -17.35 -21.49 16.96
C LYS A 34 -18.66 -22.00 16.33
N LEU A 35 -18.59 -22.49 15.09
CA LEU A 35 -19.76 -22.95 14.33
C LEU A 35 -20.27 -24.30 14.86
N ASN A 36 -21.46 -24.28 15.46
CA ASN A 36 -22.22 -25.49 15.78
C ASN A 36 -22.57 -26.28 14.50
N PRO A 37 -22.80 -27.61 14.56
CA PRO A 37 -23.10 -28.43 13.37
C PRO A 37 -24.22 -27.86 12.49
N LYS A 38 -25.34 -27.44 13.09
CA LYS A 38 -26.44 -26.75 12.41
C LYS A 38 -25.99 -25.51 11.62
N MET A 39 -25.19 -24.65 12.25
CA MET A 39 -24.65 -23.44 11.60
C MET A 39 -23.71 -23.78 10.44
N LYS A 40 -22.96 -24.89 10.50
CA LYS A 40 -22.09 -25.31 9.37
C LYS A 40 -22.91 -25.67 8.13
N GLU A 41 -24.10 -26.22 8.30
CA GLU A 41 -25.02 -26.52 7.18
C GLU A 41 -25.81 -25.26 6.79
N GLU A 42 -26.59 -24.71 7.72
CA GLU A 42 -27.56 -23.63 7.51
C GLU A 42 -26.92 -22.30 7.05
N TYR A 43 -25.71 -21.93 7.50
CA TYR A 43 -25.22 -20.57 7.29
C TYR A 43 -24.76 -20.30 5.85
N ASP A 44 -25.27 -19.23 5.27
CA ASP A 44 -24.89 -18.74 3.94
C ASP A 44 -23.59 -17.89 3.96
N LYS A 45 -23.18 -17.44 2.77
CA LYS A 45 -21.98 -16.62 2.56
C LYS A 45 -22.04 -15.25 3.27
N ILE A 46 -23.24 -14.68 3.43
CA ILE A 46 -23.48 -13.39 4.06
C ILE A 46 -23.38 -13.54 5.58
N GLN A 47 -24.06 -14.54 6.15
CA GLN A 47 -24.03 -14.85 7.59
C GLN A 47 -22.63 -15.21 8.09
N ILE A 48 -21.83 -15.92 7.28
CA ILE A 48 -20.42 -16.16 7.59
C ILE A 48 -19.61 -14.85 7.52
N ALA A 49 -19.84 -13.97 6.54
CA ALA A 49 -19.16 -12.67 6.47
C ALA A 49 -19.54 -11.71 7.63
N ASP A 50 -20.78 -11.76 8.09
CA ASP A 50 -21.26 -11.05 9.28
C ASP A 50 -20.56 -11.56 10.55
N LEU A 51 -20.53 -12.88 10.73
CA LEU A 51 -19.88 -13.51 11.89
C LEU A 51 -18.35 -13.31 11.88
N MET A 52 -17.71 -13.26 10.70
CA MET A 52 -16.30 -12.92 10.57
C MET A 52 -16.01 -11.44 10.92
N GLU A 53 -16.90 -10.50 10.61
CA GLU A 53 -16.78 -9.12 11.09
C GLU A 53 -16.90 -9.03 12.63
N GLU A 54 -17.79 -9.81 13.23
CA GLU A 54 -17.98 -9.86 14.68
C GLU A 54 -16.77 -10.47 15.42
N LYS A 55 -16.24 -11.61 14.94
CA LYS A 55 -15.13 -12.31 15.62
C LYS A 55 -13.75 -11.70 15.32
N PHE A 56 -13.58 -11.01 14.20
CA PHE A 56 -12.31 -10.44 13.76
C PHE A 56 -12.41 -8.92 13.49
N PRO A 57 -12.64 -8.07 14.51
CA PRO A 57 -12.95 -6.65 14.33
C PRO A 57 -11.85 -5.82 13.62
N GLY A 58 -10.60 -6.29 13.60
CA GLY A 58 -9.48 -5.59 12.95
C GLY A 58 -9.50 -5.63 11.42
N ASP A 59 -9.84 -6.76 10.81
CA ASP A 59 -9.83 -6.93 9.35
C ASP A 59 -10.97 -7.81 8.79
N ALA A 60 -12.03 -8.02 9.58
CA ALA A 60 -13.15 -8.91 9.27
C ALA A 60 -12.74 -10.34 8.87
N GLY A 61 -11.58 -10.80 9.34
CA GLY A 61 -11.06 -12.15 9.05
C GLY A 61 -10.44 -12.28 7.66
N LEU A 62 -10.23 -11.17 6.94
CA LEU A 62 -9.62 -11.16 5.61
C LEU A 62 -8.23 -11.81 5.61
N GLY A 63 -7.44 -11.63 6.66
CA GLY A 63 -6.16 -12.31 6.86
C GLY A 63 -6.30 -13.83 6.91
N LYS A 64 -7.27 -14.34 7.68
CA LYS A 64 -7.58 -15.77 7.77
C LYS A 64 -8.09 -16.35 6.44
N LEU A 65 -8.92 -15.60 5.72
CA LEU A 65 -9.39 -16.02 4.40
C LEU A 65 -8.24 -16.12 3.37
N ILE A 66 -7.28 -15.18 3.41
CA ILE A 66 -6.05 -15.22 2.59
C ILE A 66 -5.12 -16.37 2.98
N GLU A 67 -5.12 -16.79 4.25
CA GLU A 67 -4.36 -17.95 4.72
C GLU A 67 -4.95 -19.25 4.13
N PHE A 68 -6.23 -19.53 4.39
CA PHE A 68 -6.90 -20.74 3.88
C PHE A 68 -6.95 -20.82 2.35
N PHE A 69 -7.10 -19.70 1.64
CA PHE A 69 -7.13 -19.70 0.17
C PHE A 69 -5.76 -20.00 -0.48
N LYS A 70 -4.64 -19.96 0.27
CA LYS A 70 -3.33 -20.42 -0.22
C LYS A 70 -3.15 -21.92 -0.06
N GLU A 71 -3.74 -22.50 0.98
CA GLU A 71 -3.67 -23.94 1.26
C GLU A 71 -4.55 -24.74 0.29
N ILE A 72 -5.59 -24.11 -0.26
CA ILE A 72 -6.49 -24.69 -1.28
C ILE A 72 -5.92 -24.38 -2.68
N PRO A 73 -5.39 -25.37 -3.45
CA PRO A 73 -4.66 -25.08 -4.69
C PRO A 73 -5.48 -24.37 -5.78
N THR A 74 -6.80 -24.56 -5.78
CA THR A 74 -7.75 -23.93 -6.71
C THR A 74 -8.06 -22.47 -6.39
N LEU A 75 -7.57 -21.92 -5.27
CA LEU A 75 -7.88 -20.57 -4.78
C LEU A 75 -6.66 -19.63 -4.64
N GLY A 76 -5.46 -20.06 -5.03
CA GLY A 76 -4.23 -19.26 -4.87
C GLY A 76 -4.29 -17.87 -5.53
N ASP A 77 -4.82 -17.77 -6.75
CA ASP A 77 -5.03 -16.50 -7.45
C ASP A 77 -6.03 -15.57 -6.73
N LEU A 78 -7.01 -16.17 -6.04
CA LEU A 78 -8.00 -15.45 -5.24
C LEU A 78 -7.37 -14.96 -3.93
N ALA A 79 -6.48 -15.74 -3.30
CA ALA A 79 -5.71 -15.31 -2.14
C ALA A 79 -4.82 -14.09 -2.45
N GLU A 80 -4.09 -14.11 -3.57
CA GLU A 80 -3.26 -12.98 -4.00
C GLU A 80 -4.13 -11.78 -4.44
N THR A 81 -5.34 -12.01 -4.97
CA THR A 81 -6.32 -10.95 -5.24
C THR A 81 -6.81 -10.29 -3.95
N LEU A 82 -7.22 -11.07 -2.95
CA LEU A 82 -7.64 -10.57 -1.64
C LEU A 82 -6.52 -9.81 -0.92
N LYS A 83 -5.27 -10.30 -1.01
CA LYS A 83 -4.07 -9.63 -0.49
C LYS A 83 -3.81 -8.27 -1.15
N ARG A 84 -3.95 -8.17 -2.48
CA ARG A 84 -3.89 -6.88 -3.21
C ARG A 84 -4.99 -5.92 -2.75
N GLU A 85 -6.21 -6.40 -2.50
CA GLU A 85 -7.32 -5.57 -2.01
C GLU A 85 -7.13 -5.13 -0.55
N LYS A 86 -6.57 -5.98 0.32
CA LYS A 86 -6.20 -5.62 1.70
C LYS A 86 -5.23 -4.45 1.74
N LEU A 87 -4.19 -4.46 0.89
CA LEU A 87 -3.25 -3.34 0.76
C LEU A 87 -3.91 -2.06 0.24
N LYS A 88 -4.84 -2.14 -0.73
CA LYS A 88 -5.61 -0.98 -1.21
C LYS A 88 -6.45 -0.33 -0.11
N VAL A 89 -6.94 -1.09 0.87
CA VAL A 89 -7.68 -0.54 2.02
C VAL A 89 -6.72 0.08 3.05
N ALA A 90 -5.60 -0.57 3.37
CA ALA A 90 -4.57 0.00 4.25
C ALA A 90 -4.07 1.36 3.75
N ASN A 91 -3.61 1.42 2.50
CA ASN A 91 -3.12 2.66 1.88
C ASN A 91 -4.19 3.77 1.86
N LYS A 92 -5.48 3.41 1.69
CA LYS A 92 -6.58 4.38 1.76
C LYS A 92 -6.77 4.92 3.17
N ILE A 93 -6.69 4.07 4.20
CA ILE A 93 -6.79 4.50 5.61
C ILE A 93 -5.62 5.43 5.97
N GLU A 94 -4.39 5.07 5.59
CA GLU A 94 -3.20 5.91 5.79
C GLU A 94 -3.27 7.26 5.05
N SER A 95 -3.93 7.29 3.89
CA SER A 95 -4.12 8.52 3.11
C SER A 95 -5.20 9.48 3.66
N ILE A 96 -6.03 9.04 4.62
CA ILE A 96 -7.02 9.92 5.27
C ILE A 96 -6.28 10.74 6.34
N PRO A 97 -6.20 12.08 6.21
CA PRO A 97 -5.59 12.91 7.25
C PRO A 97 -6.46 12.83 8.51
N VAL A 98 -5.92 12.27 9.59
CA VAL A 98 -6.57 12.31 10.90
C VAL A 98 -6.73 13.77 11.31
N LYS A 99 -7.98 14.24 11.35
CA LYS A 99 -8.40 15.62 11.65
C LYS A 99 -8.03 15.97 13.11
N GLY A 100 -6.76 16.28 13.34
CA GLY A 100 -6.22 16.57 14.67
C GLY A 100 -4.70 16.39 14.80
N ILE A 101 -4.02 15.65 13.93
CA ILE A 101 -2.57 15.46 13.99
C ILE A 101 -1.90 16.15 12.80
N ILE A 102 -1.08 17.16 13.09
CA ILE A 102 -0.27 17.90 12.11
C ILE A 102 0.75 16.93 11.49
N PRO A 103 0.90 16.87 10.15
CA PRO A 103 2.03 16.17 9.55
C PRO A 103 3.33 16.88 9.95
N SER A 104 4.07 16.30 10.90
CA SER A 104 5.36 16.84 11.34
C SER A 104 6.32 16.93 10.16
N LYS A 105 6.53 18.14 9.64
CA LYS A 105 7.49 18.43 8.57
C LYS A 105 8.85 17.86 8.99
N LYS A 106 9.42 16.97 8.16
CA LYS A 106 10.74 16.39 8.44
C LYS A 106 11.76 17.50 8.63
N THR A 107 12.51 17.39 9.72
CA THR A 107 13.34 18.44 10.30
C THR A 107 14.41 18.96 9.33
N LYS A 108 14.41 20.27 9.08
CA LYS A 108 15.60 21.03 8.67
C LYS A 108 15.88 22.11 9.71
N GLN A 109 16.42 21.71 10.86
CA GLN A 109 16.99 22.65 11.82
C GLN A 109 18.35 23.11 11.29
N LYS A 110 18.44 24.36 10.84
CA LYS A 110 19.57 25.23 11.18
C LYS A 110 19.19 26.71 10.99
N GLU A 111 18.83 27.35 12.09
CA GLU A 111 18.72 28.81 12.25
C GLU A 111 19.21 29.15 13.66
N VAL A 112 19.34 30.46 13.96
CA VAL A 112 19.91 31.12 15.15
C VAL A 112 21.36 31.59 14.94
N ASP A 113 21.46 32.74 14.26
CA ASP A 113 22.41 33.81 14.59
C ASP A 113 22.13 34.38 15.99
N PRO A 114 23.14 34.99 16.64
CA PRO A 114 22.88 36.35 17.15
C PRO A 114 24.06 37.35 17.08
N ALA A 115 23.70 38.62 16.84
CA ALA A 115 24.41 39.87 17.20
C ALA A 115 25.65 40.34 16.39
N THR A 116 25.39 41.00 15.25
CA THR A 116 25.66 42.45 14.99
C THR A 116 26.74 43.13 15.87
N PRO A 117 27.79 43.81 15.30
CA PRO A 117 27.60 44.95 14.39
C PRO A 117 28.60 45.14 13.22
N ALA A 118 28.32 46.14 12.38
CA ALA A 118 29.19 46.69 11.33
C ALA A 118 30.28 47.64 11.92
N SER A 119 31.29 48.17 11.21
CA SER A 119 31.44 48.38 9.75
C SER A 119 32.92 48.59 9.32
N THR A 120 33.26 48.18 8.08
CA THR A 120 34.00 48.93 7.00
C THR A 120 35.06 50.00 7.34
N PRO A 121 36.18 50.18 6.59
CA PRO A 121 36.85 49.35 5.56
C PRO A 121 38.37 49.13 5.82
N SER A 122 39.02 48.30 4.97
CA SER A 122 40.40 48.61 4.53
C SER A 122 40.65 48.12 3.10
N ASN A 123 41.39 48.92 2.33
CA ASN A 123 41.57 48.84 0.89
C ASN A 123 42.85 48.09 0.49
N ARG A 124 42.74 47.17 -0.49
CA ARG A 124 43.93 46.69 -1.24
C ARG A 124 43.61 46.45 -2.71
N LEU A 125 43.81 47.49 -3.53
CA LEU A 125 43.85 47.38 -4.99
C LEU A 125 45.21 46.82 -5.43
N THR A 126 45.22 45.67 -6.11
CA THR A 126 46.23 45.19 -7.10
C THR A 126 46.02 43.69 -7.39
N ALA A 127 46.26 43.13 -8.59
CA ALA A 127 46.11 43.62 -9.97
C ALA A 127 46.33 42.45 -10.96
N LYS A 128 45.64 42.50 -12.12
CA LYS A 128 46.00 41.87 -13.42
C LYS A 128 45.84 40.34 -13.59
N GLY A 129 45.33 39.93 -14.76
CA GLY A 129 44.96 38.55 -15.14
C GLY A 129 43.43 38.44 -15.24
N ALA A 130 42.76 38.56 -16.41
CA ALA A 130 42.88 37.78 -17.65
C ALA A 130 42.56 36.29 -17.43
N GLU A 131 41.61 35.66 -18.14
CA GLU A 131 40.90 36.06 -19.37
C GLU A 131 39.44 35.56 -19.39
N GLU A 132 38.59 36.11 -20.25
CA GLU A 132 37.25 35.57 -20.50
C GLU A 132 37.31 34.30 -21.38
N THR A 133 36.32 33.42 -21.27
CA THR A 133 35.66 32.78 -22.43
C THR A 133 34.32 32.18 -22.04
N LEU A 134 33.24 32.70 -22.62
CA LEU A 134 31.95 32.01 -22.71
C LEU A 134 31.98 31.07 -23.93
N GLY A 135 31.77 29.76 -23.72
CA GLY A 135 31.87 28.72 -24.77
C GLY A 135 30.56 27.92 -24.97
N PRO A 136 30.24 27.42 -26.18
CA PRO A 136 28.84 27.25 -26.60
C PRO A 136 28.37 25.80 -26.81
N GLN A 137 27.05 25.65 -27.04
CA GLN A 137 26.40 24.38 -27.43
C GLN A 137 26.89 23.81 -28.76
N LYS A 138 26.93 22.47 -28.91
CA LYS A 138 26.60 21.83 -30.20
C LYS A 138 26.13 20.35 -30.13
N ARG A 139 24.91 20.14 -30.66
CA ARG A 139 24.29 18.86 -31.11
C ARG A 139 25.23 17.93 -31.91
N LYS A 140 25.05 16.60 -31.81
CA LYS A 140 24.41 15.74 -32.85
C LYS A 140 24.30 14.22 -32.50
N LYS A 141 23.40 13.54 -33.24
CA LYS A 141 23.26 12.08 -33.54
C LYS A 141 23.67 11.87 -35.03
N PRO A 142 23.89 10.65 -35.61
CA PRO A 142 23.24 9.33 -35.43
C PRO A 142 24.28 8.20 -35.14
N SER A 143 24.26 6.90 -35.55
CA SER A 143 23.47 6.11 -36.55
C SER A 143 23.36 4.60 -36.21
N GLU A 144 23.18 3.71 -37.19
CA GLU A 144 22.81 2.28 -37.09
C GLU A 144 23.93 1.26 -36.77
N GLU A 145 23.52 0.04 -36.36
CA GLU A 145 24.09 -1.24 -36.84
C GLU A 145 22.96 -2.30 -36.94
N GLU A 146 23.22 -3.48 -37.52
CA GLU A 146 22.24 -4.24 -38.31
C GLU A 146 21.37 -5.31 -37.61
N THR A 147 20.26 -5.65 -38.25
CA THR A 147 19.56 -6.95 -38.12
C THR A 147 19.47 -7.68 -39.47
N GLY A 148 20.44 -8.54 -39.74
CA GLY A 148 20.42 -9.43 -40.91
C GLY A 148 19.43 -10.59 -40.74
N THR A 149 18.57 -10.82 -41.73
CA THR A 149 17.69 -12.01 -41.78
C THR A 149 17.52 -12.49 -43.22
N LYS A 150 18.16 -13.61 -43.56
CA LYS A 150 17.76 -14.58 -44.59
C LYS A 150 18.61 -15.85 -44.49
#